data_AF-A0A2E1A8W4-F1
#
_entry.id   AF-A0A2E1A8W4-F1
#
_cell.length_a   1.000
_cell.length_b   1.000
_cell.length_c   1.000
_cell.angle_alpha   90.00
_cell.angle_beta   90.00
_cell.angle_gamma   90.00
#
_symmetry.space_group_name_H-M   'P 1'
#
loop_
_entity.id
_entity.type
_entity.pdbx_description
1 polymer ?
#
loop_
_entity_poly.entity_id
_entity_poly.type
_entity_poly.pdbx_seq_one_letter_code
_entity_poly.pdbx_strand_id
1 'polypeptide(L)'
;MSALALAACGTPASPAYLPTSTSPSNASSSIIDSSGVAAQPTATVIPPTETPVPPTATPTEEPTAEPTAEPTDEPAAEPTEETADAEAADSGQAAGPIDEAREADIEFFVSLASASEGDTLFHETLALSDGQVWACSNCHNVEEDVAGVGPSLIGINERAGSRVEGEGPLTYMYNSIYNSQAYLVPEFADQAQHMPIYGETGELTDQQIYNLIAYLQTLPSE
;
A
#
# COMPACT_ATOMS: atom_id res chain seq x y z
N MET A 1 -42.94 -3.71 -32.18
CA MET A 1 -41.71 -4.25 -32.81
C MET A 1 -40.61 -4.08 -31.79
N SER A 2 -40.30 -5.17 -31.09
CA SER A 2 -39.29 -5.24 -30.04
C SER A 2 -37.89 -5.30 -30.65
N ALA A 3 -36.95 -4.53 -30.10
CA ALA A 3 -35.53 -4.74 -30.32
C ALA A 3 -34.92 -5.18 -28.99
N LEU A 4 -34.51 -6.46 -28.94
CA LEU A 4 -33.83 -7.11 -27.84
C LEU A 4 -32.32 -6.88 -28.05
N ALA A 5 -31.65 -6.16 -27.16
CA ALA A 5 -30.20 -6.03 -27.15
C ALA A 5 -29.62 -7.03 -26.13
N LEU A 6 -28.93 -8.06 -26.63
CA LEU A 6 -28.15 -8.99 -25.81
C LEU A 6 -26.78 -8.36 -25.49
N ALA A 7 -26.51 -8.13 -24.21
CA ALA A 7 -25.17 -7.82 -23.71
C ALA A 7 -24.42 -9.14 -23.45
N ALA A 8 -23.28 -9.33 -24.13
CA ALA A 8 -22.37 -10.44 -23.91
C ALA A 8 -21.40 -10.09 -22.77
N CYS A 9 -21.39 -10.92 -21.72
CA CYS A 9 -20.45 -10.82 -20.61
C CYS A 9 -19.18 -11.60 -20.98
N GLY A 10 -18.04 -10.92 -21.12
CA GLY A 10 -16.73 -11.53 -21.34
C GLY A 10 -16.03 -11.78 -20.01
N THR A 11 -15.75 -13.03 -19.69
CA THR A 11 -14.92 -13.43 -18.56
C THR A 11 -13.43 -13.33 -18.93
N PRO A 12 -12.58 -12.58 -18.20
CA PRO A 12 -11.14 -12.71 -18.36
C PRO A 12 -10.66 -14.05 -17.77
N ALA A 13 -9.85 -14.76 -18.55
CA ALA A 13 -9.21 -16.00 -18.13
C ALA A 13 -8.09 -15.69 -17.11
N SER A 14 -8.21 -16.24 -15.90
CA SER A 14 -7.12 -16.23 -14.92
C SER A 14 -5.96 -17.13 -15.39
N PRO A 15 -4.68 -16.72 -15.23
CA PRO A 15 -3.55 -17.59 -15.51
C PRO A 15 -3.48 -18.72 -14.47
N ALA A 16 -3.33 -19.95 -14.95
CA ALA A 16 -3.12 -21.12 -14.11
C ALA A 16 -1.73 -21.02 -13.45
N TYR A 17 -1.72 -20.85 -12.13
CA TYR A 17 -0.51 -20.97 -11.31
C TYR A 17 -0.10 -22.45 -11.22
N LEU A 18 1.12 -22.75 -11.67
CA LEU A 18 1.72 -24.07 -11.52
C LEU A 18 2.38 -24.15 -10.14
N PRO A 19 2.02 -25.10 -9.26
CA PRO A 19 2.73 -25.26 -8.00
C PRO A 19 4.14 -25.80 -8.24
N THR A 20 5.15 -25.09 -7.74
CA THR A 20 6.53 -25.54 -7.69
C THR A 20 6.70 -26.65 -6.66
N SER A 21 7.17 -27.79 -7.18
CA SER A 21 7.89 -28.90 -6.57
C SER A 21 8.14 -28.86 -5.05
N THR A 22 7.51 -29.82 -4.37
CA THR A 22 7.89 -30.50 -3.11
C THR A 22 9.36 -30.37 -2.71
N SER A 23 9.56 -29.87 -1.49
CA SER A 23 10.78 -29.99 -0.69
C SER A 23 10.82 -31.36 0.00
N PRO A 24 11.94 -32.09 0.01
CA PRO A 24 12.02 -33.35 0.74
C PRO A 24 12.24 -33.12 2.24
N SER A 25 11.41 -33.80 3.04
CA SER A 25 11.62 -34.02 4.46
C SER A 25 13.01 -34.60 4.73
N ASN A 26 13.75 -34.02 5.66
CA ASN A 26 14.88 -34.69 6.27
C ASN A 26 14.68 -34.74 7.78
N ALA A 27 14.13 -35.86 8.23
CA ALA A 27 14.23 -36.33 9.59
C ALA A 27 15.49 -37.18 9.70
N SER A 28 16.40 -36.85 10.62
CA SER A 28 17.18 -37.85 11.36
C SER A 28 17.96 -37.23 12.52
N SER A 29 17.50 -37.62 13.71
CA SER A 29 18.22 -38.07 14.90
C SER A 29 19.67 -37.66 15.16
N SER A 30 19.85 -37.21 16.40
CA SER A 30 21.09 -37.05 17.16
C SER A 30 21.95 -38.31 17.19
N ILE A 31 23.25 -38.15 16.92
CA ILE A 31 24.32 -38.99 17.47
C ILE A 31 25.58 -38.14 17.65
N ILE A 32 26.20 -38.33 18.80
CA ILE A 32 27.39 -37.67 19.34
C ILE A 32 28.60 -38.52 18.90
N ASP A 33 29.65 -37.95 18.32
CA ASP A 33 31.03 -38.36 18.58
C ASP A 33 32.08 -37.35 18.06
N SER A 34 33.22 -37.39 18.72
CA SER A 34 34.44 -36.60 18.64
C SER A 34 35.25 -36.76 17.35
N SER A 35 36.08 -35.76 17.11
CA SER A 35 37.42 -35.86 16.50
C SER A 35 37.53 -36.47 15.09
N GLY A 36 37.61 -35.61 14.07
CA GLY A 36 38.04 -36.02 12.74
C GLY A 36 38.33 -34.86 11.80
N VAL A 37 39.60 -34.48 11.72
CA VAL A 37 40.16 -33.65 10.63
C VAL A 37 40.02 -34.41 9.31
N ALA A 38 39.33 -33.86 8.30
CA ALA A 38 39.66 -34.06 6.89
C ALA A 38 38.83 -33.21 5.90
N ALA A 39 39.59 -32.57 5.01
CA ALA A 39 39.30 -32.30 3.59
C ALA A 39 38.11 -31.39 3.22
N GLN A 40 38.47 -30.12 3.02
CA GLN A 40 37.75 -29.12 2.24
C GLN A 40 37.61 -29.60 0.76
N PRO A 41 36.40 -29.62 0.16
CA PRO A 41 36.26 -29.93 -1.26
C PRO A 41 36.75 -28.76 -2.12
N THR A 42 37.73 -29.03 -2.98
CA THR A 42 38.29 -28.12 -3.98
C THR A 42 37.21 -27.70 -4.97
N ALA A 43 36.92 -26.39 -5.01
CA ALA A 43 36.02 -25.77 -5.96
C ALA A 43 36.53 -25.93 -7.40
N THR A 44 35.69 -26.46 -8.29
CA THR A 44 35.93 -26.44 -9.73
C THR A 44 35.61 -25.05 -10.28
N VAL A 45 36.65 -24.33 -10.71
CA VAL A 45 36.55 -23.04 -11.39
C VAL A 45 36.10 -23.29 -12.83
N ILE A 46 34.93 -22.77 -13.20
CA ILE A 46 34.43 -22.74 -14.58
C ILE A 46 34.91 -21.41 -15.20
N PRO A 47 35.54 -21.40 -16.39
CA PRO A 47 35.94 -20.16 -17.05
C PRO A 47 34.71 -19.37 -17.55
N PRO A 48 34.73 -18.03 -17.52
CA PRO A 48 33.63 -17.21 -18.01
C PRO A 48 33.48 -17.35 -19.53
N THR A 49 32.26 -17.63 -19.97
CA THR A 49 31.85 -17.62 -21.37
C THR A 49 31.57 -16.19 -21.81
N GLU A 50 32.00 -15.88 -23.03
CA GLU A 50 32.17 -14.55 -23.60
C GLU A 50 30.91 -13.68 -23.62
N THR A 51 31.14 -12.40 -23.37
CA THR A 51 30.24 -11.26 -23.51
C THR A 51 29.81 -11.01 -24.98
N PRO A 52 28.52 -11.08 -25.32
CA PRO A 52 28.01 -10.47 -26.54
C PRO A 52 27.67 -8.98 -26.33
N VAL A 53 27.99 -8.21 -27.37
CA VAL A 53 28.08 -6.75 -27.53
C VAL A 53 26.73 -6.04 -27.34
N PRO A 54 26.70 -4.80 -26.79
CA PRO A 54 25.47 -4.00 -26.72
C PRO A 54 25.01 -3.56 -28.13
N PRO A 55 23.70 -3.58 -28.43
CA PRO A 55 23.18 -2.88 -29.60
C PRO A 55 23.19 -1.36 -29.35
N THR A 56 24.02 -0.65 -30.11
CA THR A 56 23.95 0.80 -30.31
C THR A 56 22.76 1.12 -31.22
N ALA A 57 21.73 1.73 -30.65
CA ALA A 57 20.78 2.53 -31.42
C ALA A 57 20.38 3.75 -30.58
N THR A 58 21.00 4.88 -30.89
CA THR A 58 20.56 6.22 -30.49
C THR A 58 19.26 6.56 -31.22
N PRO A 59 18.14 6.85 -30.54
CA PRO A 59 17.02 7.50 -31.20
C PRO A 59 17.37 8.97 -31.47
N THR A 60 17.36 9.32 -32.76
CA THR A 60 17.46 10.68 -33.31
C THR A 60 16.27 11.54 -32.88
N GLU A 61 16.57 12.81 -32.59
CA GLU A 61 15.67 13.86 -32.13
C GLU A 61 14.47 14.16 -33.05
N GLU A 62 13.40 14.61 -32.38
CA GLU A 62 12.30 15.53 -32.73
C GLU A 62 11.83 15.72 -34.18
N PRO A 63 10.50 15.69 -34.37
CA PRO A 63 9.82 16.68 -35.19
C PRO A 63 9.12 17.74 -34.32
N THR A 64 9.65 18.97 -34.40
CA THR A 64 8.97 20.23 -34.09
C THR A 64 7.70 20.36 -34.92
N ALA A 65 6.56 20.51 -34.25
CA ALA A 65 5.37 21.10 -34.84
C ALA A 65 4.67 21.94 -33.78
N GLU A 66 4.90 23.25 -33.82
CA GLU A 66 4.01 24.25 -33.20
C GLU A 66 2.81 24.45 -34.13
N PRO A 67 1.57 24.15 -33.70
CA PRO A 67 0.40 24.77 -34.30
C PRO A 67 0.11 26.09 -33.58
N THR A 68 0.45 27.19 -34.25
CA THR A 68 -0.18 28.50 -34.05
C THR A 68 -1.67 28.39 -34.36
N ALA A 69 -2.51 28.50 -33.34
CA ALA A 69 -3.91 28.86 -33.51
C ALA A 69 -4.31 29.82 -32.38
N GLU A 70 -4.40 31.11 -32.72
CA GLU A 70 -5.19 32.06 -31.94
C GLU A 70 -6.67 31.83 -32.23
N PRO A 71 -7.52 31.66 -31.21
CA PRO A 71 -8.91 32.03 -31.31
C PRO A 71 -9.14 33.37 -30.60
N THR A 72 -9.18 34.43 -31.41
CA THR A 72 -9.96 35.64 -31.10
C THR A 72 -11.41 35.31 -31.42
N ASP A 73 -12.26 35.24 -30.40
CA ASP A 73 -13.50 36.03 -30.32
C ASP A 73 -14.30 35.66 -29.07
N GLU A 74 -14.48 36.69 -28.25
CA GLU A 74 -15.43 36.85 -27.16
C GLU A 74 -16.87 36.65 -27.70
N PRO A 75 -17.76 36.02 -26.91
CA PRO A 75 -18.83 36.86 -26.39
C PRO A 75 -19.18 36.56 -24.92
N ALA A 76 -19.38 37.65 -24.20
CA ALA A 76 -20.00 37.74 -22.90
C ALA A 76 -21.32 36.95 -22.80
N ALA A 77 -21.37 36.06 -21.81
CA ALA A 77 -22.58 35.73 -21.10
C ALA A 77 -22.21 35.62 -19.61
N GLU A 78 -22.62 36.60 -18.82
CA GLU A 78 -22.58 36.52 -17.37
C GLU A 78 -23.58 35.45 -16.89
N PRO A 79 -23.15 34.41 -16.15
CA PRO A 79 -24.05 33.67 -15.30
C PRO A 79 -24.08 34.36 -13.94
N THR A 80 -25.26 34.91 -13.64
CA THR A 80 -25.66 35.35 -12.31
C THR A 80 -25.46 34.23 -11.28
N GLU A 81 -24.96 34.66 -10.13
CA GLU A 81 -24.59 33.95 -8.91
C GLU A 81 -25.43 32.72 -8.52
N GLU A 82 -24.75 31.61 -8.21
CA GLU A 82 -25.10 30.76 -7.08
C GLU A 82 -23.78 30.24 -6.47
N THR A 83 -23.42 30.77 -5.31
CA THR A 83 -22.24 30.39 -4.52
C THR A 83 -22.35 28.92 -4.08
N ALA A 84 -21.76 28.03 -4.87
CA ALA A 84 -21.26 26.76 -4.37
C ALA A 84 -19.79 26.98 -4.07
N ASP A 85 -19.50 27.26 -2.80
CA ASP A 85 -18.18 27.07 -2.19
C ASP A 85 -17.84 25.57 -2.32
N ALA A 86 -17.34 25.20 -3.49
CA ALA A 86 -16.50 24.03 -3.65
C ALA A 86 -15.11 24.48 -3.22
N GLU A 87 -14.93 24.63 -1.91
CA GLU A 87 -13.60 24.51 -1.32
C GLU A 87 -13.11 23.12 -1.71
N ALA A 88 -12.15 23.10 -2.63
CA ALA A 88 -11.28 21.97 -2.83
C ALA A 88 -10.84 21.52 -1.43
N ALA A 89 -11.12 20.26 -1.10
CA ALA A 89 -10.74 19.63 0.14
C ALA A 89 -9.31 20.04 0.49
N ASP A 90 -9.19 20.93 1.48
CA ASP A 90 -7.96 21.23 2.15
C ASP A 90 -7.50 19.94 2.83
N SER A 91 -6.72 19.15 2.09
CA SER A 91 -6.05 17.92 2.52
C SER A 91 -4.92 18.23 3.51
N GLY A 92 -5.15 19.16 4.43
CA GLY A 92 -4.13 19.84 5.22
C GLY A 92 -4.61 20.36 6.57
N GLN A 93 -5.82 20.01 7.01
CA GLN A 93 -6.23 20.36 8.37
C GLN A 93 -5.53 19.44 9.38
N ALA A 94 -4.41 19.95 9.90
CA ALA A 94 -3.57 19.40 10.97
C ALA A 94 -4.37 18.67 12.07
N ALA A 95 -3.78 17.59 12.60
CA ALA A 95 -4.25 16.73 13.69
C ALA A 95 -4.60 17.49 14.99
N GLY A 96 -5.66 18.29 14.95
CA GLY A 96 -6.43 18.63 16.14
C GLY A 96 -7.10 17.37 16.68
N PRO A 97 -7.66 17.42 17.90
CA PRO A 97 -8.51 16.35 18.38
C PRO A 97 -9.56 16.05 17.32
N ILE A 98 -9.63 14.78 16.90
CA ILE A 98 -10.67 14.27 16.02
C ILE A 98 -11.99 14.56 16.74
N ASP A 99 -12.76 15.52 16.24
CA ASP A 99 -14.10 15.75 16.76
C ASP A 99 -15.08 14.78 16.07
N GLU A 100 -16.31 14.76 16.59
CA GLU A 100 -17.36 13.88 16.08
C GLU A 100 -17.65 14.12 14.58
N ALA A 101 -17.36 15.32 14.07
CA ALA A 101 -17.51 15.65 12.66
C ALA A 101 -16.40 15.00 11.82
N ARG A 102 -15.14 15.07 12.26
CA ARG A 102 -14.04 14.40 11.57
C ARG A 102 -14.18 12.88 11.58
N GLU A 103 -14.68 12.30 12.67
CA GLU A 103 -14.99 10.86 12.71
C GLU A 103 -16.02 10.47 11.64
N ALA A 104 -17.11 11.23 11.52
CA ALA A 104 -18.13 11.00 10.48
C ALA A 104 -17.56 11.15 9.06
N ASP A 105 -16.65 12.11 8.84
CA ASP A 105 -15.98 12.28 7.56
C ASP A 105 -15.09 11.08 7.22
N ILE A 106 -14.30 10.58 8.18
CA ILE A 106 -13.46 9.38 7.99
C ILE A 106 -14.34 8.19 7.60
N GLU A 107 -15.44 7.95 8.33
CA GLU A 107 -16.38 6.87 8.00
C GLU A 107 -16.94 7.01 6.58
N PHE A 108 -17.35 8.23 6.20
CA PHE A 108 -17.89 8.51 4.88
C PHE A 108 -16.85 8.25 3.78
N PHE A 109 -15.65 8.80 3.88
CA PHE A 109 -14.63 8.65 2.84
C PHE A 109 -14.07 7.23 2.75
N VAL A 110 -13.91 6.53 3.87
CA VAL A 110 -13.54 5.10 3.86
C VAL A 110 -14.61 4.27 3.15
N SER A 111 -15.90 4.59 3.33
CA SER A 111 -16.99 3.88 2.63
C SER A 111 -16.98 4.04 1.10
N LEU A 112 -16.30 5.08 0.61
CA LEU A 112 -16.14 5.37 -0.82
C LEU A 112 -14.77 4.92 -1.36
N ALA A 113 -13.85 4.53 -0.48
CA ALA A 113 -12.47 4.23 -0.82
C ALA A 113 -12.30 2.86 -1.50
N SER A 114 -11.18 2.69 -2.20
CA SER A 114 -10.86 1.53 -3.01
C SER A 114 -9.99 0.54 -2.23
N ALA A 115 -10.60 -0.55 -1.74
CA ALA A 115 -9.86 -1.61 -1.05
C ALA A 115 -8.78 -2.27 -1.92
N SER A 116 -8.99 -2.36 -3.24
CA SER A 116 -7.96 -2.90 -4.16
C SER A 116 -6.76 -1.97 -4.33
N GLU A 117 -6.97 -0.65 -4.29
CA GLU A 117 -5.87 0.30 -4.27
C GLU A 117 -5.15 0.27 -2.92
N GLY A 118 -5.89 0.08 -1.82
CA GLY A 118 -5.31 -0.13 -0.49
C GLY A 118 -4.44 -1.38 -0.41
N ASP A 119 -4.89 -2.50 -0.96
CA ASP A 119 -4.12 -3.74 -1.05
C ASP A 119 -2.80 -3.54 -1.84
N THR A 120 -2.88 -2.83 -2.97
CA THR A 120 -1.69 -2.49 -3.76
C THR A 120 -0.73 -1.65 -2.94
N LEU A 121 -1.23 -0.59 -2.30
CA LEU A 121 -0.42 0.33 -1.51
C LEU A 121 0.21 -0.34 -0.28
N PHE A 122 -0.49 -1.30 0.33
CA PHE A 122 0.00 -2.05 1.48
C PHE A 122 1.24 -2.91 1.15
N HIS A 123 1.27 -3.46 -0.07
CA HIS A 123 2.35 -4.35 -0.55
C HIS A 123 3.42 -3.62 -1.36
N GLU A 124 3.14 -2.40 -1.83
CA GLU A 124 4.10 -1.59 -2.57
C GLU A 124 5.12 -0.94 -1.62
N THR A 125 6.32 -0.76 -2.16
CA THR A 125 7.40 -0.07 -1.46
C THR A 125 7.28 1.44 -1.66
N LEU A 126 7.13 2.17 -0.55
CA LEU A 126 7.07 3.62 -0.47
C LEU A 126 8.47 4.19 -0.22
N ALA A 127 8.87 5.15 -1.05
CA ALA A 127 10.05 5.97 -0.80
C ALA A 127 9.64 7.19 0.02
N LEU A 128 10.19 7.30 1.23
CA LEU A 128 9.91 8.37 2.17
C LEU A 128 10.88 9.55 1.97
N SER A 129 10.49 10.74 2.40
CA SER A 129 11.28 11.97 2.27
C SER A 129 12.63 11.93 2.99
N ASP A 130 12.78 11.06 3.99
CA ASP A 130 14.04 10.84 4.71
C ASP A 130 15.00 9.86 4.00
N GLY A 131 14.62 9.40 2.80
CA GLY A 131 15.39 8.50 1.96
C GLY A 131 15.23 7.02 2.32
N GLN A 132 14.38 6.70 3.30
CA GLN A 132 14.03 5.32 3.60
C GLN A 132 13.00 4.77 2.61
N VAL A 133 12.94 3.43 2.53
CA VAL A 133 12.18 2.73 1.50
C VAL A 133 11.51 1.51 2.14
N TRP A 134 10.19 1.53 2.29
CA TRP A 134 9.44 0.53 3.07
C TRP A 134 8.08 0.17 2.46
N ALA A 135 7.65 -1.08 2.63
CA ALA A 135 6.25 -1.49 2.42
C ALA A 135 5.59 -1.78 3.77
N CYS A 136 4.27 -1.56 3.90
CA CYS A 136 3.53 -1.89 5.12
C CYS A 136 3.65 -3.38 5.47
N SER A 137 3.60 -4.23 4.43
CA SER A 137 3.77 -5.68 4.51
C SER A 137 5.14 -6.13 5.02
N ASN A 138 6.15 -5.27 5.06
CA ASN A 138 7.46 -5.62 5.62
C ASN A 138 7.42 -5.74 7.15
N CYS A 139 6.46 -5.09 7.79
CA CYS A 139 6.31 -5.06 9.25
C CYS A 139 5.04 -5.72 9.75
N HIS A 140 3.97 -5.71 8.95
CA HIS A 140 2.64 -6.17 9.34
C HIS A 140 2.22 -7.40 8.52
N ASN A 141 1.77 -8.44 9.22
CA ASN A 141 1.22 -9.64 8.60
C ASN A 141 -0.29 -9.49 8.38
N VAL A 142 -0.77 -9.90 7.21
CA VAL A 142 -2.20 -9.87 6.80
C VAL A 142 -2.72 -11.23 6.34
N GLU A 143 -1.86 -12.26 6.35
CA GLU A 143 -2.20 -13.62 5.90
C GLU A 143 -2.28 -14.59 7.08
N GLU A 144 -1.47 -14.37 8.12
CA GLU A 144 -1.41 -15.18 9.32
C GLU A 144 -1.51 -14.29 10.57
N ASP A 145 -2.16 -14.81 11.61
CA ASP A 145 -2.19 -14.15 12.92
C ASP A 145 -0.87 -14.41 13.69
N VAL A 146 0.22 -13.91 13.11
CA VAL A 146 1.56 -13.98 13.68
C VAL A 146 2.18 -12.60 13.64
N ALA A 147 2.48 -12.07 14.82
CA ALA A 147 3.19 -10.80 14.95
C ALA A 147 4.65 -10.90 14.46
N GLY A 148 5.12 -9.84 13.82
CA GLY A 148 6.48 -9.70 13.33
C GLY A 148 7.18 -8.49 13.97
N VAL A 149 7.71 -7.60 13.12
CA VAL A 149 8.23 -6.29 13.57
C VAL A 149 7.09 -5.46 14.17
N GLY A 150 5.93 -5.44 13.51
CA GLY A 150 4.69 -4.90 14.02
C GLY A 150 3.68 -5.99 14.37
N PRO A 151 2.52 -5.60 14.94
CA PRO A 151 1.41 -6.52 15.16
C PRO A 151 0.90 -7.10 13.84
N SER A 152 0.35 -8.32 13.89
CA SER A 152 -0.52 -8.81 12.81
C SER A 152 -1.73 -7.88 12.66
N LEU A 153 -2.26 -7.79 11.46
CA LEU A 153 -3.45 -7.02 11.10
C LEU A 153 -4.68 -7.92 10.86
N ILE A 154 -4.53 -9.24 10.92
CA ILE A 154 -5.67 -10.17 11.09
C ILE A 154 -6.46 -9.74 12.32
N GLY A 155 -7.79 -9.61 12.25
CA GLY A 155 -8.65 -9.18 13.36
C GLY A 155 -8.63 -7.68 13.69
N ILE A 156 -7.95 -6.84 12.91
CA ILE A 156 -7.80 -5.41 13.24
C ILE A 156 -9.15 -4.69 13.40
N ASN A 157 -10.16 -5.09 12.63
CA ASN A 157 -11.52 -4.55 12.69
C ASN A 157 -12.19 -4.69 14.05
N GLU A 158 -11.84 -5.74 14.80
CA GLU A 158 -12.46 -6.04 16.09
C GLU A 158 -11.76 -5.31 17.23
N ARG A 159 -10.43 -5.25 17.18
CA ARG A 159 -9.65 -4.64 18.26
C ARG A 159 -9.50 -3.13 18.14
N ALA A 160 -9.50 -2.55 16.95
CA ALA A 160 -9.19 -1.13 16.71
C ALA A 160 -10.01 -0.19 17.60
N GLY A 161 -11.34 -0.36 17.64
CA GLY A 161 -12.24 0.50 18.41
C GLY A 161 -12.14 0.35 19.94
N SER A 162 -11.25 -0.51 20.44
CA SER A 162 -10.99 -0.69 21.87
C SER A 162 -9.62 -0.16 22.32
N ARG A 163 -8.79 0.30 21.37
CA ARG A 163 -7.40 0.68 21.64
C ARG A 163 -7.28 2.02 22.36
N VAL A 164 -8.10 2.98 21.97
CA VAL A 164 -8.13 4.33 22.53
C VAL A 164 -9.55 4.63 23.02
N GLU A 165 -9.67 5.03 24.29
CA GLU A 165 -10.96 5.36 24.87
C GLU A 165 -11.58 6.57 24.15
N GLY A 166 -12.79 6.39 23.62
CA GLY A 166 -13.53 7.44 22.92
C GLY A 166 -13.27 7.54 21.42
N GLU A 167 -12.39 6.73 20.85
CA GLU A 167 -12.19 6.65 19.39
C GLU A 167 -12.89 5.42 18.79
N GLY A 168 -13.58 5.62 17.66
CA GLY A 168 -14.08 4.53 16.84
C GLY A 168 -12.96 3.74 16.12
N PRO A 169 -13.27 2.57 15.54
CA PRO A 169 -12.29 1.70 14.91
C PRO A 169 -11.61 2.35 13.69
N LEU A 170 -12.35 3.09 12.85
CA LEU A 170 -11.78 3.73 11.66
C LEU A 170 -10.93 4.93 12.01
N THR A 171 -11.35 5.71 13.00
CA THR A 171 -10.57 6.80 13.59
C THR A 171 -9.24 6.29 14.13
N TYR A 172 -9.25 5.19 14.89
CA TYR A 172 -8.02 4.57 15.38
C TYR A 172 -7.08 4.15 14.24
N MET A 173 -7.60 3.48 13.20
CA MET A 173 -6.78 3.05 12.07
C MET A 173 -6.21 4.24 11.28
N TYR A 174 -7.03 5.28 11.07
CA TYR A 174 -6.59 6.52 10.43
C TYR A 174 -5.47 7.18 11.22
N ASN A 175 -5.66 7.40 12.53
CA ASN A 175 -4.64 7.99 13.39
C ASN A 175 -3.35 7.16 13.42
N SER A 176 -3.46 5.82 13.45
CA SER A 176 -2.32 4.91 13.45
C SER A 176 -1.46 5.01 12.18
N ILE A 177 -2.01 5.49 11.06
CA ILE A 177 -1.30 5.68 9.79
C ILE A 177 -0.89 7.16 9.62
N TYR A 178 -1.82 8.08 9.88
CA TYR A 178 -1.64 9.52 9.72
C TYR A 178 -0.57 10.07 10.68
N ASN A 179 -0.66 9.69 11.95
CA ASN A 179 0.29 10.01 13.03
C ASN A 179 0.51 8.77 13.92
N SER A 180 1.29 7.81 13.41
CA SER A 180 1.60 6.54 14.08
C SER A 180 2.12 6.67 15.52
N GLN A 181 2.73 7.83 15.85
CA GLN A 181 3.32 8.09 17.16
C GLN A 181 2.32 8.59 18.20
N ALA A 182 1.09 8.92 17.79
CA ALA A 182 0.03 9.32 18.73
C ALA A 182 -0.42 8.13 19.60
N TYR A 183 -0.55 6.96 18.96
CA TYR A 183 -0.96 5.63 19.42
C TYR A 183 0.13 4.55 19.50
N LEU A 184 0.84 4.30 20.61
CA LEU A 184 1.75 3.14 20.68
C LEU A 184 1.11 1.95 21.41
N VAL A 185 0.89 0.85 20.68
CA VAL A 185 0.41 -0.43 21.26
C VAL A 185 1.45 -0.93 22.28
N PRO A 186 1.08 -1.15 23.55
CA PRO A 186 2.04 -1.40 24.63
C PRO A 186 3.02 -2.55 24.37
N GLU A 187 2.55 -3.65 23.78
CA GLU A 187 3.37 -4.83 23.49
C GLU A 187 4.40 -4.60 22.36
N PHE A 188 4.22 -3.55 21.57
CA PHE A 188 5.06 -3.18 20.43
C PHE A 188 5.68 -1.78 20.59
N ALA A 189 5.60 -1.16 21.77
CA ALA A 189 5.90 0.25 21.95
C ALA A 189 7.33 0.65 21.53
N ASP A 190 8.31 -0.24 21.65
CA ASP A 190 9.69 0.01 21.21
C ASP A 190 9.81 -0.03 19.68
N GLN A 191 9.19 -1.01 19.03
CA GLN A 191 9.23 -1.20 17.57
C GLN A 191 8.35 -0.20 16.85
N ALA A 192 7.19 0.13 17.43
CA ALA A 192 6.23 1.08 16.87
C ALA A 192 6.81 2.48 16.74
N GLN A 193 7.84 2.85 17.52
CA GLN A 193 8.60 4.10 17.34
C GLN A 193 9.31 4.21 15.98
N HIS A 194 9.44 3.09 15.26
CA HIS A 194 10.02 3.03 13.92
C HIS A 194 8.95 2.97 12.82
N MET A 195 7.67 2.92 13.16
CA MET A 195 6.60 3.03 12.16
C MET A 195 6.57 4.45 11.63
N PRO A 196 6.75 4.67 10.31
CA PRO A 196 6.74 6.02 9.75
C PRO A 196 5.42 6.74 10.02
N ILE A 197 5.51 8.05 10.24
CA ILE A 197 4.37 8.95 10.21
C ILE A 197 4.13 9.25 8.73
N TYR A 198 2.94 8.97 8.19
CA TYR A 198 2.67 9.12 6.75
C TYR A 198 1.82 10.34 6.40
N GLY A 199 0.81 10.66 7.22
CA GLY A 199 -0.13 11.73 6.94
C GLY A 199 0.42 13.11 7.30
N GLU A 200 0.91 13.29 8.53
CA GLU A 200 1.44 14.60 8.97
C GLU A 200 2.69 15.05 8.18
N THR A 201 3.46 14.09 7.68
CA THR A 201 4.65 14.31 6.86
C THR A 201 4.34 14.49 5.37
N GLY A 202 3.10 14.18 4.94
CA GLY A 202 2.66 14.27 3.56
C GLY A 202 3.18 13.14 2.65
N GLU A 203 3.65 12.03 3.22
CA GLU A 203 4.10 10.85 2.45
C GLU A 203 2.92 10.12 1.80
N LEU A 204 1.76 10.14 2.47
CA LEU A 204 0.49 9.67 1.93
C LEU A 204 -0.56 10.76 2.01
N THR A 205 -1.37 10.85 0.95
CA THR A 205 -2.59 11.66 0.94
C THR A 205 -3.69 11.01 1.77
N ASP A 206 -4.69 11.79 2.19
CA ASP A 206 -5.87 11.25 2.90
C ASP A 206 -6.57 10.14 2.12
N GLN A 207 -6.74 10.31 0.80
CA GLN A 207 -7.38 9.28 -0.03
C GLN A 207 -6.60 7.96 -0.04
N GLN A 208 -5.26 8.03 -0.04
CA GLN A 208 -4.42 6.82 0.05
C GLN A 208 -4.57 6.15 1.42
N ILE A 209 -4.66 6.93 2.50
CA ILE A 209 -4.92 6.40 3.84
C ILE A 209 -6.33 5.76 3.90
N TYR A 210 -7.35 6.39 3.34
CA TYR A 210 -8.70 5.82 3.27
C TYR A 210 -8.73 4.51 2.47
N ASN A 211 -8.00 4.43 1.35
CA ASN A 211 -7.86 3.19 0.58
C ASN A 211 -7.21 2.08 1.42
N LEU A 212 -6.13 2.38 2.16
CA LEU A 212 -5.50 1.43 3.08
C LEU A 212 -6.50 0.93 4.14
N ILE A 213 -7.24 1.83 4.79
CA ILE A 213 -8.23 1.45 5.79
C ILE A 213 -9.34 0.58 5.17
N ALA A 214 -9.83 0.93 3.99
CA ALA A 214 -10.81 0.11 3.27
C ALA A 214 -10.28 -1.29 2.96
N TYR A 215 -8.98 -1.43 2.66
CA TYR A 215 -8.34 -2.74 2.55
C TYR A 215 -8.28 -3.47 3.90
N LEU A 216 -7.88 -2.81 4.98
CA LEU A 216 -7.83 -3.41 6.32
C LEU A 216 -9.21 -3.92 6.78
N GLN A 217 -10.29 -3.27 6.36
CA GLN A 217 -11.65 -3.73 6.60
C GLN A 217 -12.01 -5.04 5.90
N THR A 218 -11.26 -5.44 4.88
CA THR A 218 -11.46 -6.73 4.18
C THR A 218 -10.73 -7.90 4.85
N LEU A 219 -9.81 -7.63 5.77
CA LEU A 219 -9.04 -8.65 6.45
C LEU A 219 -9.94 -9.52 7.35
N PRO A 220 -9.62 -10.83 7.49
CA PRO A 220 -10.40 -11.72 8.32
C PRO A 220 -10.35 -11.33 9.80
N SER A 221 -11.37 -11.74 10.55
CA SER A 221 -11.39 -11.71 12.01
C SER A 221 -10.40 -12.72 12.62
N GLU A 222 -10.10 -12.58 13.91
CA GLU A 222 -9.37 -13.59 14.70
C GLU A 222 -10.20 -14.86 14.98
#